data_AF-A0A7Y5BXJ6-F1
#
_entry.id   AF-A0A7Y5BXJ6-F1
#
_cell.length_a   1.000
_cell.length_b   1.000
_cell.length_c   1.000
_cell.angle_alpha   90.00
_cell.angle_beta   90.00
_cell.angle_gamma   90.00
#
_symmetry.space_group_name_H-M   'P 1'
#
loop_
_entity.id
_entity.type
_entity.pdbx_description
1 polymer ?
#
loop_
_entity_poly.entity_id
_entity_poly.type
_entity_poly.pdbx_seq_one_letter_code
_entity_poly.pdbx_strand_id
1 'polypeptide(L)'
;MDITALTRHFARIGADLEVNLVPPRQNTRWAVPTPEFALDVIQKHRTEIFEITVREDVLPAVELTPLNVRPDLRHLLLLLKREDVGGHEKFLCGHDERHWFVAAVQPAAVDVDSAMETLKPAVARLSQMRKNVRRQEWNKRHNPGFIRQGEWFFIPQPDFTPPAHSLILRNEPLQLGGRKPHMVEELFRTGGQTVYVSRRAPNGISEAQYRRLIARDPAAANAQWRTMRRNPEVYARGRVRHSDHATIVLPFWHRVAANGEPRSEQVAFLD
;
A
#
# COMPACT_ATOMS: atom_id res chain seq x y z
N MET A 1 -5.98 -25.02 10.65
CA MET A 1 -6.43 -23.65 10.99
C MET A 1 -7.63 -23.70 11.95
N ASP A 2 -7.57 -23.04 13.10
CA ASP A 2 -8.72 -22.90 14.02
C ASP A 2 -9.48 -21.60 13.71
N ILE A 3 -10.56 -21.72 12.92
CA ILE A 3 -11.39 -20.59 12.47
C ILE A 3 -12.05 -19.90 13.67
N THR A 4 -12.53 -20.66 14.65
CA THR A 4 -13.27 -20.10 15.80
C THR A 4 -12.36 -19.23 16.66
N ALA A 5 -11.14 -19.70 16.93
CA ALA A 5 -10.15 -18.90 17.64
C ALA A 5 -9.80 -17.64 16.86
N LEU A 6 -9.56 -17.76 15.55
CA LEU A 6 -9.20 -16.63 14.70
C LEU A 6 -10.28 -15.55 14.67
N THR A 7 -11.54 -15.92 14.44
CA THR A 7 -12.68 -14.99 14.47
C THR A 7 -12.79 -14.27 15.81
N ARG A 8 -12.53 -14.96 16.94
CA ARG A 8 -12.51 -14.32 18.27
C ARG A 8 -11.42 -13.25 18.38
N HIS A 9 -10.27 -13.44 17.77
CA HIS A 9 -9.21 -12.44 17.78
C HIS A 9 -9.54 -11.18 16.95
N PHE A 10 -10.20 -11.34 15.81
CA PHE A 10 -10.72 -10.19 15.03
C PHE A 10 -11.85 -9.47 15.77
N ALA A 11 -12.76 -10.20 16.41
CA ALA A 11 -13.82 -9.60 17.23
C ALA A 11 -13.26 -8.74 18.37
N ARG A 12 -12.09 -9.09 18.93
CA ARG A 12 -11.41 -8.29 19.97
C ARG A 12 -10.97 -6.89 19.50
N ILE A 13 -10.71 -6.70 18.21
CA ILE A 13 -10.43 -5.37 17.64
C ILE A 13 -11.70 -4.67 17.14
N GLY A 14 -12.85 -5.33 17.27
CA GLY A 14 -14.16 -4.85 16.81
C GLY A 14 -14.43 -5.14 15.34
N ALA A 15 -13.75 -6.13 14.75
CA ALA A 15 -13.91 -6.51 13.35
C ALA A 15 -14.57 -7.89 13.21
N ASP A 16 -15.32 -8.07 12.14
CA ASP A 16 -15.83 -9.37 11.72
C ASP A 16 -14.86 -10.04 10.75
N LEU A 17 -14.80 -11.38 10.80
CA LEU A 17 -13.99 -12.21 9.92
C LEU A 17 -14.85 -13.31 9.30
N GLU A 18 -14.77 -13.43 7.98
CA GLU A 18 -15.31 -14.54 7.20
C GLU A 18 -14.17 -15.34 6.57
N VAL A 19 -14.32 -16.67 6.58
CA VAL A 19 -13.36 -17.59 5.97
C VAL A 19 -14.06 -18.34 4.85
N ASN A 20 -13.62 -18.10 3.62
CA ASN A 20 -14.15 -18.72 2.42
C ASN A 20 -13.21 -19.83 1.95
N LEU A 21 -13.71 -21.06 1.95
CA LEU A 21 -13.02 -22.19 1.35
C LEU A 21 -13.41 -22.29 -0.13
N VAL A 22 -12.42 -22.28 -1.02
CA VAL A 22 -12.64 -22.40 -2.46
C VAL A 22 -12.15 -23.75 -2.97
N PRO A 23 -12.85 -24.38 -3.93
CA PRO A 23 -12.47 -25.70 -4.44
C PRO A 23 -11.05 -25.72 -5.05
N PRO A 24 -10.42 -26.90 -5.12
CA PRO A 24 -9.15 -27.08 -5.80
C PRO A 24 -9.20 -26.59 -7.25
N ARG A 25 -8.04 -26.17 -7.77
CA ARG A 25 -7.96 -25.62 -9.13
C ARG A 25 -8.41 -26.67 -10.15
N GLN A 26 -9.53 -26.41 -10.83
CA GLN A 26 -9.97 -27.25 -11.94
C GLN A 26 -9.11 -26.97 -13.18
N ASN A 27 -8.59 -28.03 -13.79
CA ASN A 27 -7.66 -27.95 -14.92
C ASN A 27 -8.37 -27.71 -16.26
N THR A 28 -9.34 -26.78 -16.29
CA THR A 28 -10.08 -26.43 -17.51
C THR A 28 -9.52 -25.15 -18.13
N ARG A 29 -9.51 -25.09 -19.47
CA ARG A 29 -9.01 -23.94 -20.26
C ARG A 29 -9.73 -22.61 -19.97
N TRP A 30 -10.84 -22.62 -19.23
CA TRP A 30 -11.71 -21.48 -18.95
C TRP A 30 -11.86 -21.17 -17.45
N ALA A 31 -11.14 -21.88 -16.57
CA ALA A 31 -11.22 -21.62 -15.13
C ALA A 31 -10.58 -20.27 -14.78
N VAL A 32 -11.31 -19.44 -14.03
CA VAL A 32 -10.76 -18.24 -13.40
C VAL A 32 -9.67 -18.68 -12.40
N PRO A 33 -8.47 -18.07 -12.43
CA PRO A 33 -7.43 -18.40 -11.45
C PRO A 33 -7.93 -18.11 -10.03
N THR A 34 -8.10 -19.13 -9.20
CA THR A 34 -8.38 -18.95 -7.77
C THR A 34 -7.07 -18.80 -7.00
N PRO A 35 -6.94 -17.76 -6.14
CA PRO A 35 -5.76 -17.61 -5.30
C PRO A 35 -5.65 -18.79 -4.33
N GLU A 36 -4.43 -19.20 -4.00
CA GLU A 36 -4.21 -20.25 -3.00
C GLU A 36 -4.61 -19.78 -1.61
N PHE A 37 -4.28 -18.51 -1.35
CA PHE A 37 -4.59 -17.76 -0.14
C PHE A 37 -4.79 -16.30 -0.54
N ALA A 38 -5.81 -15.65 0.03
CA ALA A 38 -5.99 -14.21 -0.01
C ALA A 38 -6.56 -13.74 1.33
N LEU A 39 -6.10 -12.57 1.77
CA LEU A 39 -6.62 -11.86 2.93
C LEU A 39 -6.95 -10.44 2.48
N ASP A 40 -8.21 -10.05 2.58
CA ASP A 40 -8.70 -8.76 2.09
C ASP A 40 -9.77 -8.17 3.02
N VAL A 41 -10.17 -6.94 2.74
CA VAL A 41 -11.33 -6.28 3.35
C VAL A 41 -12.39 -6.11 2.27
N ILE A 42 -13.56 -6.71 2.50
CA ILE A 42 -14.69 -6.64 1.57
C ILE A 42 -15.84 -5.85 2.19
N GLN A 43 -16.68 -5.28 1.33
CA GLN A 43 -17.91 -4.63 1.75
C GLN A 43 -19.09 -5.60 1.65
N LYS A 44 -19.66 -5.98 2.79
CA LYS A 44 -20.83 -6.86 2.92
C LYS A 44 -21.94 -6.14 3.67
N HIS A 45 -23.14 -6.05 3.10
CA HIS A 45 -24.30 -5.37 3.71
C HIS A 45 -24.02 -3.95 4.25
N ARG A 46 -23.18 -3.16 3.54
CA ARG A 46 -22.72 -1.81 3.92
C ARG A 46 -21.72 -1.74 5.08
N THR A 47 -21.30 -2.87 5.63
CA THR A 47 -20.20 -2.96 6.59
C THR A 47 -18.96 -3.55 5.93
N GLU A 48 -17.79 -3.17 6.42
CA GLU A 48 -16.54 -3.79 6.01
C GLU A 48 -16.20 -4.94 6.94
N ILE A 49 -15.81 -6.06 6.35
CA ILE A 49 -15.39 -7.27 7.07
C ILE A 49 -14.07 -7.76 6.50
N PHE A 50 -13.28 -8.44 7.33
CA PHE A 50 -12.12 -9.17 6.83
C PHE A 50 -12.59 -10.47 6.18
N GLU A 51 -12.01 -10.80 5.03
CA GLU A 51 -12.25 -12.05 4.34
C GLU A 51 -10.91 -12.77 4.14
N ILE A 52 -10.88 -14.04 4.53
CA ILE A 52 -9.79 -14.95 4.23
C ILE A 52 -10.32 -15.97 3.23
N THR A 53 -9.78 -15.95 2.02
CA THR A 53 -10.04 -16.99 1.01
C THR A 53 -8.88 -17.98 1.02
N VAL A 54 -9.18 -19.27 1.20
CA VAL A 54 -8.17 -20.35 1.17
C VAL A 54 -8.65 -21.47 0.25
N ARG A 55 -7.76 -21.97 -0.59
CA ARG A 55 -8.07 -23.13 -1.43
C ARG A 55 -8.02 -24.43 -0.62
N GLU A 56 -9.01 -25.31 -0.82
CA GLU A 56 -9.17 -26.54 -0.02
C GLU A 56 -7.95 -27.47 -0.04
N ASP A 57 -7.26 -27.57 -1.18
CA ASP A 57 -6.05 -28.38 -1.36
C ASP A 57 -4.82 -27.81 -0.63
N VAL A 58 -4.82 -26.51 -0.31
CA VAL A 58 -3.72 -25.81 0.40
C VAL A 58 -4.03 -25.62 1.88
N LEU A 59 -5.30 -25.68 2.27
CA LEU A 59 -5.76 -25.50 3.65
C LEU A 59 -4.97 -26.29 4.72
N PRO A 60 -4.56 -27.56 4.50
CA PRO A 60 -3.78 -28.32 5.48
C PRO A 60 -2.38 -27.73 5.75
N ALA A 61 -1.79 -27.03 4.78
CA ALA A 61 -0.45 -26.44 4.86
C ALA A 61 -0.46 -24.98 5.36
N VAL A 62 -1.65 -24.42 5.63
CA VAL A 62 -1.85 -23.02 6.06
C VAL A 62 -2.06 -22.96 7.57
N GLU A 63 -1.14 -22.27 8.25
CA GLU A 63 -1.27 -21.92 9.66
C GLU A 63 -1.39 -20.40 9.80
N LEU A 64 -2.48 -19.94 10.42
CA LEU A 64 -2.73 -18.53 10.74
C LEU A 64 -2.66 -18.32 12.25
N THR A 65 -1.74 -17.47 12.70
CA THR A 65 -1.50 -17.21 14.12
C THR A 65 -1.54 -15.71 14.41
N PRO A 66 -2.48 -15.23 15.25
CA PRO A 66 -2.43 -13.87 15.77
C PRO A 66 -1.23 -13.70 16.71
N LEU A 67 -0.26 -12.86 16.32
CA LEU A 67 0.95 -12.60 17.12
C LEU A 67 0.71 -11.55 18.20
N ASN A 68 -0.05 -10.51 17.88
CA ASN A 68 -0.33 -9.42 18.79
C ASN A 68 -1.70 -8.80 18.48
N VAL A 69 -2.49 -8.51 19.51
CA VAL A 69 -3.83 -7.93 19.38
C VAL A 69 -3.91 -6.70 20.28
N ARG A 70 -4.24 -5.55 19.70
CA ARG A 70 -4.36 -4.25 20.36
C ARG A 70 -5.77 -3.68 20.16
N PRO A 71 -6.74 -4.06 21.02
CA PRO A 71 -8.11 -3.56 20.95
C PRO A 71 -8.21 -2.04 21.04
N ASP A 72 -7.36 -1.42 21.86
CA ASP A 72 -7.26 0.03 22.06
C ASP A 72 -6.89 0.78 20.78
N LEU A 73 -6.10 0.15 19.92
CA LEU A 73 -5.75 0.68 18.60
C LEU A 73 -6.68 0.15 17.51
N ARG A 74 -7.50 -0.88 17.78
CA ARG A 74 -8.24 -1.68 16.79
C ARG A 74 -7.31 -2.30 15.72
N HIS A 75 -6.20 -2.87 16.17
CA HIS A 75 -5.19 -3.48 15.29
C HIS A 75 -4.78 -4.88 15.76
N LEU A 76 -4.47 -5.76 14.81
CA LEU A 76 -4.00 -7.11 15.02
C LEU A 76 -2.86 -7.42 14.04
N LEU A 77 -1.78 -8.03 14.55
CA LEU A 77 -0.71 -8.58 13.74
C LEU A 77 -0.95 -10.08 13.53
N LEU A 78 -1.08 -10.50 12.27
CA LEU A 78 -1.34 -11.88 11.86
C LEU A 78 -0.10 -12.48 11.19
N LEU A 79 0.27 -13.69 11.57
CA LEU A 79 1.28 -14.50 10.91
C LEU A 79 0.60 -15.55 10.02
N LEU A 80 0.97 -15.60 8.76
CA LEU A 80 0.71 -16.71 7.85
C LEU A 80 1.98 -17.54 7.73
N LYS A 81 1.89 -18.84 8.04
CA LYS A 81 2.92 -19.82 7.69
C LYS A 81 2.36 -20.76 6.64
N ARG A 82 3.25 -21.12 5.70
CA ARG A 82 2.98 -22.06 4.62
C ARG A 82 4.03 -23.16 4.66
N GLU A 83 3.63 -24.36 5.05
CA GLU A 83 4.56 -25.50 5.17
C GLU A 83 5.02 -26.03 3.80
N ASP A 84 4.15 -25.94 2.80
CA ASP A 84 4.34 -26.48 1.45
C ASP A 84 5.38 -25.71 0.63
N VAL A 85 5.42 -24.38 0.76
CA VAL A 85 6.38 -23.52 0.04
C VAL A 85 7.57 -23.09 0.89
N GLY A 86 7.53 -23.35 2.20
CA GLY A 86 8.56 -22.92 3.14
C GLY A 86 8.61 -21.39 3.23
N GLY A 87 7.93 -20.82 4.23
CA GLY A 87 7.98 -19.39 4.44
C GLY A 87 6.94 -18.89 5.43
N HIS A 88 7.05 -17.62 5.76
CA HIS A 88 6.04 -16.93 6.53
C HIS A 88 5.89 -15.49 6.10
N GLU A 89 4.65 -15.01 6.14
CA GLU A 89 4.27 -13.64 5.85
C GLU A 89 3.56 -13.05 7.06
N LYS A 90 3.69 -11.75 7.25
CA LYS A 90 3.03 -11.04 8.34
C LYS A 90 2.14 -9.96 7.76
N PHE A 91 0.95 -9.85 8.34
CA PHE A 91 -0.06 -8.88 7.95
C PHE A 91 -0.50 -8.05 9.14
N LEU A 92 -0.50 -6.73 8.98
CA LEU A 92 -1.18 -5.83 9.91
C LEU A 92 -2.62 -5.65 9.44
N CYS A 93 -3.55 -6.16 10.22
CA CYS A 93 -4.99 -5.94 10.07
C CYS A 93 -5.38 -4.81 11.02
N GLY A 94 -6.01 -3.75 10.51
CA GLY A 94 -6.27 -2.57 11.34
C GLY A 94 -7.44 -1.73 10.85
N HIS A 95 -7.89 -0.83 11.71
CA HIS A 95 -8.84 0.22 11.35
C HIS A 95 -8.11 1.56 11.27
N ASP A 96 -8.19 2.23 10.13
CA ASP A 96 -7.71 3.61 9.98
C ASP A 96 -8.86 4.50 9.49
N GLU A 97 -9.06 5.64 10.15
CA GLU A 97 -10.17 6.57 9.93
C GLU A 97 -11.56 5.92 9.98
N ARG A 98 -12.05 5.46 8.83
CA ARG A 98 -13.39 4.92 8.60
C ARG A 98 -13.35 3.50 8.04
N HIS A 99 -12.16 2.99 7.73
CA HIS A 99 -12.00 1.78 6.93
C HIS A 99 -11.09 0.78 7.62
N TRP A 100 -11.45 -0.50 7.51
CA TRP A 100 -10.53 -1.59 7.77
C TRP A 100 -9.49 -1.68 6.65
N PHE A 101 -8.30 -2.17 6.98
CA PHE A 101 -7.26 -2.43 6.01
C PHE A 101 -6.46 -3.68 6.39
N VAL A 102 -5.84 -4.26 5.37
CA VAL A 102 -4.78 -5.27 5.49
C VAL A 102 -3.53 -4.69 4.83
N ALA A 103 -2.40 -4.79 5.50
CA ALA A 103 -1.11 -4.42 4.94
C ALA A 103 -0.09 -5.52 5.20
N ALA A 104 0.63 -5.96 4.18
CA ALA A 104 1.80 -6.80 4.37
C ALA A 104 2.87 -6.00 5.12
N VAL A 105 3.57 -6.63 6.07
CA VAL A 105 4.62 -5.99 6.86
C VAL A 105 5.91 -6.80 6.80
N GLN A 106 7.02 -6.17 7.18
CA GLN A 106 8.31 -6.85 7.16
C GLN A 106 8.33 -8.03 8.16
N PRO A 107 9.04 -9.13 7.84
CA PRO A 107 9.15 -10.28 8.74
C PRO A 107 9.69 -9.95 10.15
N ALA A 108 10.45 -8.86 10.29
CA ALA A 108 11.00 -8.40 11.56
C ALA A 108 9.93 -7.84 12.54
N ALA A 109 8.71 -7.54 12.09
CA ALA A 109 7.63 -7.06 12.96
C ALA A 109 7.22 -8.15 13.97
N VAL A 110 7.22 -7.84 15.26
CA VAL A 110 6.87 -8.78 16.34
C VAL A 110 5.58 -8.44 17.06
N ASP A 111 5.14 -7.19 16.95
CA ASP A 111 3.92 -6.65 17.55
C ASP A 111 3.29 -5.58 16.63
N VAL A 112 2.11 -5.08 17.01
CA VAL A 112 1.39 -4.06 16.22
C VAL A 112 2.22 -2.78 16.07
N ASP A 113 2.92 -2.35 17.12
CA ASP A 113 3.70 -1.11 17.09
C ASP A 113 4.89 -1.22 16.10
N SER A 114 5.67 -2.30 16.18
CA SER A 114 6.76 -2.58 15.23
C SER A 114 6.25 -2.79 13.80
N ALA A 115 5.08 -3.41 13.62
CA ALA A 115 4.43 -3.54 12.32
C ALA A 115 4.12 -2.15 11.71
N MET A 116 3.50 -1.25 12.49
CA MET A 116 3.26 0.14 12.08
C MET A 116 4.55 0.89 11.73
N GLU A 117 5.63 0.69 12.50
CA GLU A 117 6.95 1.29 12.20
C GLU A 117 7.54 0.80 10.88
N THR A 118 7.37 -0.49 10.55
CA THR A 118 7.89 -1.06 9.29
C THR A 118 7.19 -0.49 8.06
N LEU A 119 5.91 -0.10 8.20
CA LEU A 119 5.11 0.53 7.14
C LEU A 119 5.46 2.01 6.91
N LYS A 120 6.23 2.64 7.79
CA LYS A 120 6.66 4.04 7.55
C LYS A 120 7.74 4.08 6.48
N PRO A 121 7.68 5.00 5.52
CA PRO A 121 8.81 5.24 4.63
C PRO A 121 10.00 5.82 5.42
N ALA A 122 11.23 5.55 4.97
CA ALA A 122 12.44 6.02 5.63
C ALA A 122 12.45 7.54 5.87
N VAL A 123 11.97 8.32 4.89
CA VAL A 123 11.87 9.79 4.99
C VAL A 123 10.93 10.24 6.11
N ALA A 124 9.86 9.47 6.42
CA ALA A 124 8.95 9.79 7.52
C ALA A 124 9.62 9.51 8.87
N ARG A 125 10.30 8.35 9.02
CA ARG A 125 11.06 8.03 10.24
C ARG A 125 12.16 9.07 10.51
N LEU A 126 12.93 9.44 9.47
CA LEU A 126 13.97 10.47 9.59
C LEU A 126 13.38 11.83 9.98
N SER A 127 12.23 12.20 9.42
CA SER A 127 11.52 13.43 9.81
C SER A 127 11.08 13.41 11.28
N GLN A 128 10.54 12.28 11.76
CA GLN A 128 10.17 12.13 13.17
C GLN A 128 11.36 12.31 14.11
N MET A 129 12.50 11.70 13.77
CA MET A 129 13.74 11.83 14.53
C MET A 129 14.24 13.28 14.53
N ARG A 130 14.34 13.92 13.37
CA ARG A 130 14.81 15.32 13.24
C ARG A 130 13.95 16.31 14.02
N LYS A 131 12.66 16.04 14.12
CA LYS A 131 11.70 16.89 14.83
C LYS A 131 11.48 16.49 16.29
N ASN A 132 12.25 15.53 16.81
CA ASN A 132 12.13 15.03 18.18
C ASN A 132 10.68 14.67 18.54
N VAL A 133 9.96 14.02 17.62
CA VAL A 133 8.57 13.61 17.86
C VAL A 133 8.55 12.67 19.06
N ARG A 134 7.66 12.94 20.03
CA ARG A 134 7.53 12.13 21.24
C ARG A 134 7.11 10.70 20.87
N ARG A 135 7.68 9.71 21.55
CA ARG A 135 7.45 8.28 21.23
C ARG A 135 5.97 7.88 21.19
N GLN A 136 5.17 8.39 22.13
CA GLN A 136 3.72 8.19 22.19
C GLN A 136 2.94 8.75 20.99
N GLU A 137 3.59 9.56 20.14
CA GLU A 137 3.00 10.19 18.96
C GLU A 137 3.51 9.56 17.66
N TRP A 138 4.44 8.62 17.73
CA TRP A 138 5.09 8.06 16.54
C TRP A 138 4.10 7.37 15.60
N ASN A 139 3.15 6.64 16.18
CA ASN A 139 2.11 5.90 15.45
C ASN A 139 0.81 6.70 15.31
N LYS A 140 0.75 7.94 15.81
CA LYS A 140 -0.37 8.82 15.49
C LYS A 140 -0.31 9.15 14.00
N ARG A 141 -1.48 9.04 13.37
CA ARG A 141 -1.69 9.35 11.95
C ARG A 141 -1.14 10.73 11.57
N HIS A 142 -1.37 11.73 12.43
CA HIS A 142 -0.82 13.08 12.28
C HIS A 142 0.09 13.37 13.47
N ASN A 143 1.33 13.74 13.18
CA ASN A 143 2.32 14.16 14.16
C ASN A 143 3.25 15.20 13.53
N PRO A 144 4.14 15.86 14.29
CA PRO A 144 5.02 16.88 13.72
C PRO A 144 5.93 16.38 12.59
N GLY A 145 6.25 15.09 12.56
CA GLY A 145 7.09 14.42 11.56
C GLY A 145 6.38 14.10 10.25
N PHE A 146 5.07 13.87 10.26
CA PHE A 146 4.28 13.61 9.05
C PHE A 146 2.77 13.74 9.30
N ILE A 147 2.04 13.91 8.20
CA ILE A 147 0.60 13.68 8.10
C ILE A 147 0.39 12.43 7.25
N ARG A 148 -0.39 11.45 7.71
CA ARG A 148 -0.76 10.26 6.94
C ARG A 148 -2.21 10.33 6.45
N GLN A 149 -2.49 9.84 5.25
CA GLN A 149 -3.84 9.61 4.72
C GLN A 149 -3.78 8.39 3.79
N GLY A 150 -4.48 7.31 4.15
CA GLY A 150 -4.37 6.03 3.46
C GLY A 150 -2.92 5.53 3.39
N GLU A 151 -2.44 5.32 2.17
CA GLU A 151 -1.09 4.86 1.84
C GLU A 151 -0.05 5.98 1.82
N TRP A 152 -0.48 7.25 1.91
CA TRP A 152 0.39 8.40 1.72
C TRP A 152 0.86 8.99 3.05
N PHE A 153 2.15 9.28 3.09
CA PHE A 153 2.80 10.09 4.10
C PHE A 153 3.20 11.43 3.47
N PHE A 154 2.80 12.52 4.12
CA PHE A 154 3.14 13.89 3.77
C PHE A 154 4.13 14.41 4.81
N ILE A 155 5.39 14.51 4.40
CA ILE A 155 6.51 14.91 5.25
C ILE A 155 6.69 16.42 5.12
N PRO A 156 6.57 17.21 6.19
CA PRO A 156 6.63 18.67 6.15
C PRO A 156 7.97 19.19 5.61
N GLN A 157 7.89 20.13 4.66
CA GLN A 157 9.02 20.84 4.03
C GLN A 157 8.71 22.35 3.98
N PRO A 158 8.67 23.05 5.13
CA PRO A 158 8.23 24.45 5.20
C PRO A 158 9.13 25.40 4.39
N ASP A 159 10.41 25.07 4.24
CA ASP A 159 11.41 25.88 3.54
C ASP A 159 11.54 25.52 2.05
N PHE A 160 10.83 24.50 1.58
CA PHE A 160 10.88 24.09 0.18
C PHE A 160 10.06 25.04 -0.69
N THR A 161 10.67 25.51 -1.78
CA THR A 161 10.00 26.33 -2.81
C THR A 161 10.30 25.73 -4.18
N PRO A 162 9.28 25.39 -5.00
CA PRO A 162 9.49 24.99 -6.38
C PRO A 162 10.26 26.09 -7.15
N PRO A 163 11.20 25.72 -8.05
CA PRO A 163 12.05 26.69 -8.73
C PRO A 163 11.28 27.63 -9.67
N ALA A 164 10.11 27.22 -10.15
CA ALA A 164 9.24 28.06 -10.96
C ALA A 164 7.76 27.71 -10.72
N HIS A 165 6.91 28.74 -10.69
CA HIS A 165 5.46 28.57 -10.48
C HIS A 165 4.79 27.80 -11.62
N SER A 166 5.31 27.89 -12.85
CA SER A 166 4.81 27.16 -14.01
C SER A 166 4.97 25.63 -13.91
N LEU A 167 5.80 25.16 -12.98
CA LEU A 167 5.99 23.73 -12.71
C LEU A 167 5.01 23.19 -11.65
N ILE A 168 4.18 24.06 -11.06
CA ILE A 168 3.18 23.66 -10.07
C ILE A 168 1.94 23.19 -10.82
N LEU A 169 1.68 21.89 -10.72
CA LEU A 169 0.52 21.24 -11.28
C LEU A 169 -0.66 21.37 -10.31
N ARG A 170 -1.89 21.43 -10.83
CA ARG A 170 -3.08 21.69 -10.03
C ARG A 170 -4.12 20.60 -10.21
N ASN A 171 -4.76 20.19 -9.11
CA ASN A 171 -5.79 19.14 -9.09
C ASN A 171 -5.27 17.81 -9.66
N GLU A 172 -4.06 17.45 -9.28
CA GLU A 172 -3.39 16.26 -9.78
C GLU A 172 -3.73 15.01 -8.95
N PRO A 173 -3.89 13.84 -9.58
CA PRO A 173 -4.00 12.59 -8.86
C PRO A 173 -2.65 12.13 -8.31
N LEU A 174 -2.65 11.64 -7.07
CA LEU A 174 -1.62 10.77 -6.48
C LEU A 174 -2.17 9.35 -6.43
N GLN A 175 -1.55 8.44 -7.18
CA GLN A 175 -2.01 7.07 -7.28
C GLN A 175 -0.87 6.07 -7.05
N LEU A 176 -1.16 5.03 -6.28
CA LEU A 176 -0.25 3.90 -6.08
C LEU A 176 -0.95 2.63 -6.56
N GLY A 177 -0.41 2.01 -7.60
CA GLY A 177 -1.01 0.83 -8.22
C GLY A 177 -2.44 1.11 -8.74
N GLY A 178 -3.34 0.14 -8.58
CA GLY A 178 -4.74 0.25 -9.01
C GLY A 178 -5.70 0.91 -8.02
N ARG A 179 -5.21 1.49 -6.91
CA ARG A 179 -6.07 2.09 -5.86
C ARG A 179 -6.68 3.43 -6.33
N LYS A 180 -7.78 3.86 -5.69
CA LYS A 180 -8.41 5.15 -6.00
C LYS A 180 -7.43 6.30 -5.73
N PRO A 181 -7.31 7.29 -6.63
CA PRO A 181 -6.34 8.36 -6.48
C PRO A 181 -6.74 9.33 -5.37
N HIS A 182 -5.72 9.88 -4.69
CA HIS A 182 -5.87 11.07 -3.87
C HIS A 182 -5.75 12.30 -4.76
N MET A 183 -6.72 13.21 -4.72
CA MET A 183 -6.69 14.43 -5.52
C MET A 183 -6.01 15.56 -4.73
N VAL A 184 -4.87 16.02 -5.23
CA VAL A 184 -4.03 17.04 -4.61
C VAL A 184 -4.25 18.40 -5.28
N GLU A 185 -4.47 19.44 -4.48
CA GLU A 185 -4.70 20.79 -4.96
C GLU A 185 -3.49 21.37 -5.73
N GLU A 186 -2.28 21.27 -5.16
CA GLU A 186 -1.04 21.67 -5.81
C GLU A 186 0.04 20.62 -5.65
N LEU A 187 0.70 20.27 -6.76
CA LEU A 187 1.66 19.19 -6.82
C LEU A 187 2.88 19.61 -7.65
N PHE A 188 4.08 19.34 -7.13
CA PHE A 188 5.34 19.57 -7.82
C PHE A 188 6.13 18.26 -7.91
N ARG A 189 6.67 17.98 -9.11
CA ARG A 189 7.42 16.74 -9.40
C ARG A 189 8.82 17.10 -9.84
N THR A 190 9.82 16.43 -9.28
CA THR A 190 11.22 16.61 -9.67
C THR A 190 12.00 15.30 -9.64
N GLY A 191 13.09 15.25 -10.40
CA GLY A 191 13.89 14.04 -10.56
C GLY A 191 13.11 12.90 -11.25
N GLY A 192 13.45 11.66 -10.90
CA GLY A 192 12.90 10.43 -11.49
C GLY A 192 13.55 10.03 -12.82
N GLN A 193 13.41 8.76 -13.18
CA GLN A 193 13.90 8.20 -14.44
C GLN A 193 12.78 8.16 -15.47
N THR A 194 12.99 8.70 -16.67
CA THR A 194 12.04 8.54 -17.78
C THR A 194 11.84 7.06 -18.12
N VAL A 195 10.59 6.61 -18.12
CA VAL A 195 10.17 5.26 -18.49
C VAL A 195 9.01 5.29 -19.48
N TYR A 196 8.91 4.25 -20.30
CA TYR A 196 7.85 4.03 -21.27
C TYR A 196 6.92 2.94 -20.74
N VAL A 197 5.66 3.28 -20.54
CA VAL A 197 4.63 2.39 -19.97
C VAL A 197 3.61 2.02 -21.02
N SER A 198 3.24 0.75 -21.10
CA SER A 198 2.15 0.24 -21.93
C SER A 198 1.51 -0.96 -21.23
N ARG A 199 0.42 -1.50 -21.78
CA ARG A 199 -0.17 -2.75 -21.27
C ARG A 199 0.82 -3.93 -21.26
N ARG A 200 1.83 -3.90 -22.14
CA ARG A 200 2.89 -4.93 -22.20
C ARG A 200 3.99 -4.72 -21.18
N ALA A 201 4.13 -3.52 -20.63
CA ALA A 201 5.11 -3.15 -19.63
C ALA A 201 4.47 -2.22 -18.60
N PRO A 202 3.59 -2.74 -17.72
CA PRO A 202 2.80 -1.94 -16.79
C PRO A 202 3.67 -1.20 -15.76
N ASN A 203 4.87 -1.72 -15.48
CA ASN A 203 5.83 -1.12 -14.54
C ASN A 203 6.85 -0.17 -15.23
N GLY A 204 6.68 0.05 -16.53
CA GLY A 204 7.55 0.88 -17.35
C GLY A 204 8.89 0.25 -17.67
N ILE A 205 9.38 0.50 -18.88
CA ILE A 205 10.75 0.17 -19.30
C ILE A 205 11.56 1.45 -19.47
N SER A 206 12.85 1.40 -19.15
CA SER A 206 13.75 2.53 -19.40
C SER A 206 13.81 2.88 -20.89
N GLU A 207 14.21 4.10 -21.21
CA GLU A 207 14.40 4.53 -22.60
C GLU A 207 15.34 3.60 -23.39
N ALA A 208 16.43 3.13 -22.79
CA ALA A 208 17.35 2.19 -23.43
C ALA A 208 16.73 0.81 -23.68
N GLN A 209 15.81 0.36 -22.82
CA GLN A 209 15.05 -0.87 -23.04
C GLN A 209 13.97 -0.67 -24.10
N TYR A 210 13.29 0.47 -24.09
CA TYR A 210 12.31 0.84 -25.12
C TYR A 210 12.93 0.87 -26.52
N ARG A 211 14.05 1.59 -26.69
CA ARG A 211 14.77 1.64 -27.97
C ARG A 211 15.19 0.25 -28.46
N ARG A 212 15.70 -0.61 -27.56
CA ARG A 212 16.05 -2.01 -27.89
C ARG A 212 14.84 -2.85 -28.27
N LEU A 213 13.70 -2.65 -27.60
CA LEU A 213 12.45 -3.35 -27.92
C LEU A 213 11.97 -2.96 -29.32
N ILE A 214 11.87 -1.67 -29.63
CA ILE A 214 11.40 -1.20 -30.95
C ILE A 214 12.36 -1.61 -32.07
N ALA A 215 13.67 -1.60 -31.81
CA ALA A 215 14.66 -2.06 -32.79
C ALA A 215 14.54 -3.57 -33.10
N ARG A 216 14.14 -4.39 -32.13
CA ARG A 216 13.98 -5.85 -32.29
C ARG A 216 12.60 -6.25 -32.81
N ASP A 217 11.56 -5.53 -32.39
CA ASP A 217 10.17 -5.72 -32.77
C ASP A 217 9.54 -4.35 -33.09
N PRO A 218 9.62 -3.89 -34.36
CA PRO A 218 9.01 -2.63 -34.76
C PRO A 218 7.51 -2.56 -34.52
N ALA A 219 6.79 -3.69 -34.52
CA ALA A 219 5.35 -3.72 -34.26
C ALA A 219 5.02 -3.37 -32.79
N ALA A 220 5.97 -3.53 -31.86
CA ALA A 220 5.80 -3.12 -30.47
C ALA A 220 5.58 -1.61 -30.31
N ALA A 221 5.97 -0.78 -31.28
CA ALA A 221 5.76 0.68 -31.23
C ALA A 221 4.27 1.06 -31.15
N ASN A 222 3.40 0.21 -31.69
CA ASN A 222 1.95 0.43 -31.73
C ASN A 222 1.23 0.14 -30.39
N ALA A 223 1.95 -0.27 -29.34
CA ALA A 223 1.37 -0.67 -28.05
C ALA A 223 0.90 0.50 -27.15
N GLN A 224 0.61 1.68 -27.72
CA GLN A 224 0.12 2.87 -27.00
C GLN A 224 1.00 3.26 -25.81
N TRP A 225 2.29 3.45 -26.06
CA TRP A 225 3.25 3.83 -25.02
C TRP A 225 2.98 5.23 -24.47
N ARG A 226 3.06 5.35 -23.15
CA ARG A 226 3.04 6.63 -22.41
C ARG A 226 4.42 6.87 -21.81
N THR A 227 4.89 8.11 -21.88
CA THR A 227 6.12 8.51 -21.19
C THR A 227 5.74 8.92 -19.77
N MET A 228 6.36 8.29 -18.78
CA MET A 228 6.17 8.56 -17.35
C MET A 228 7.54 8.71 -16.68
N ARG A 229 7.58 9.20 -15.45
CA ARG A 229 8.77 9.20 -14.59
C ARG A 229 8.62 8.15 -13.50
N ARG A 230 9.66 7.33 -13.34
CA ARG A 230 9.78 6.34 -12.29
C ARG A 230 10.53 6.92 -11.10
N ASN A 231 9.98 6.74 -9.91
CA ASN A 231 10.53 7.24 -8.64
C ASN A 231 10.86 8.76 -8.62
N PRO A 232 9.99 9.65 -9.14
CA PRO A 232 10.18 11.09 -8.92
C PRO A 232 10.04 11.43 -7.43
N GLU A 233 10.72 12.50 -7.00
CA GLU A 233 10.34 13.17 -5.77
C GLU A 233 9.09 14.01 -6.02
N VAL A 234 8.09 13.82 -5.18
CA VAL A 234 6.82 14.53 -5.29
C VAL A 234 6.61 15.38 -4.05
N TYR A 235 6.15 16.60 -4.27
CA TYR A 235 5.81 17.57 -3.24
C TYR A 235 4.35 17.98 -3.42
N ALA A 236 3.61 18.11 -2.33
CA ALA A 236 2.20 18.48 -2.32
C ALA A 236 1.94 19.66 -1.38
N ARG A 237 0.98 20.53 -1.74
CA ARG A 237 0.48 21.64 -0.93
C ARG A 237 -1.04 21.80 -1.13
N GLY A 238 -1.71 22.42 -0.17
CA GLY A 238 -3.15 22.67 -0.22
C GLY A 238 -3.97 21.45 0.20
N ARG A 239 -5.19 21.32 -0.32
CA ARG A 239 -6.10 20.22 0.05
C ARG A 239 -5.68 18.91 -0.60
N VAL A 240 -5.78 17.81 0.17
CA VAL A 240 -5.71 16.45 -0.36
C VAL A 240 -7.03 15.74 -0.06
N ARG A 241 -7.73 15.37 -1.13
CA ARG A 241 -9.09 14.79 -1.08
C ARG A 241 -9.06 13.34 -1.52
N HIS A 242 -9.85 12.51 -0.84
CA HIS A 242 -10.07 11.11 -1.22
C HIS A 242 -11.50 10.72 -0.84
N SER A 243 -12.09 9.75 -1.53
CA SER A 243 -13.48 9.35 -1.24
C SER A 243 -13.64 8.63 0.10
N ASP A 244 -12.58 7.96 0.53
CA ASP A 244 -12.58 7.03 1.66
C ASP A 244 -11.92 7.69 2.91
N HIS A 245 -11.26 8.84 2.74
CA HIS A 245 -10.55 9.53 3.82
C HIS A 245 -11.01 10.98 4.02
N ALA A 246 -10.92 11.47 5.25
CA ALA A 246 -11.21 12.87 5.54
C ALA A 246 -10.20 13.78 4.81
N THR A 247 -10.68 14.86 4.19
CA THR A 247 -9.80 15.82 3.50
C THR A 247 -8.81 16.43 4.49
N ILE A 248 -7.52 16.43 4.14
CA ILE A 248 -6.47 17.10 4.89
C ILE A 248 -6.05 18.39 4.19
N VAL A 249 -5.45 19.32 4.93
CA VAL A 249 -4.89 20.57 4.41
C VAL A 249 -3.41 20.63 4.73
N LEU A 250 -2.59 20.85 3.70
CA LEU A 250 -1.14 21.00 3.78
C LEU A 250 -0.79 22.49 3.69
N PRO A 251 -0.47 23.17 4.81
CA PRO A 251 -0.30 24.64 4.85
C PRO A 251 0.94 25.14 4.11
N PHE A 252 1.92 24.26 3.90
CA PHE A 252 3.15 24.50 3.14
C PHE A 252 3.50 23.22 2.37
N TRP A 253 4.59 23.21 1.63
CA TRP A 253 4.98 22.04 0.85
C TRP A 253 5.33 20.84 1.73
N HIS A 254 4.84 19.67 1.35
CA HIS A 254 5.17 18.41 1.99
C HIS A 254 5.74 17.46 0.95
N ARG A 255 6.88 16.83 1.26
CA ARG A 255 7.38 15.71 0.46
C ARG A 255 6.44 14.53 0.63
N VAL A 256 6.01 13.94 -0.47
CA VAL A 256 5.09 12.81 -0.51
C VAL A 256 5.89 11.51 -0.56
N ALA A 257 5.47 10.53 0.24
CA ALA A 257 6.01 9.18 0.18
C ALA A 257 4.89 8.16 0.38
N ALA A 258 4.91 7.08 -0.39
CA ALA A 258 4.05 5.92 -0.15
C ALA A 258 4.51 5.15 1.09
N ASN A 259 3.61 4.38 1.69
CA ASN A 259 3.92 3.44 2.75
C ASN A 259 4.95 2.38 2.30
N GLY A 260 5.60 1.78 3.29
CA GLY A 260 6.66 0.79 3.13
C GLY A 260 6.16 -0.65 3.05
N GLU A 261 4.94 -0.89 2.54
CA GLU A 261 4.46 -2.26 2.31
C GLU A 261 5.49 -3.02 1.44
N PRO A 262 5.85 -4.27 1.80
CA PRO A 262 6.69 -5.12 0.98
C PRO A 262 6.04 -5.25 -0.40
N ARG A 263 6.60 -4.56 -1.39
CA ARG A 263 6.19 -4.74 -2.78
C ARG A 263 6.82 -6.02 -3.27
N SER A 264 6.12 -6.81 -4.08
CA SER A 264 6.84 -7.61 -5.06
C SER A 264 7.73 -6.62 -5.83
N GLU A 265 8.99 -6.98 -6.10
CA GLU A 265 10.03 -6.10 -6.70
C GLU A 265 9.63 -5.44 -8.03
N GLN A 266 8.42 -5.72 -8.52
CA GLN A 266 7.89 -5.31 -9.80
C GLN A 266 7.13 -3.97 -9.75
N VAL A 267 6.61 -3.47 -8.62
CA VAL A 267 5.75 -2.26 -8.63
C VAL A 267 6.52 -0.98 -8.26
N ALA A 268 6.92 -0.22 -9.28
CA ALA A 268 7.53 1.09 -9.10
C ALA A 268 6.46 2.19 -8.89
N PHE A 269 6.83 3.27 -8.18
CA PHE A 269 6.00 4.48 -8.20
C PHE A 269 6.18 5.14 -9.57
N LEU A 270 5.09 5.14 -10.35
CA LEU A 270 5.04 5.66 -11.70
C LEU A 270 4.12 6.87 -11.72
N ASP A 271 4.63 7.97 -12.25
CA ASP A 271 3.90 9.23 -12.38
C ASP A 271 4.25 9.91 -13.71
#